data_AF-A0A485CY52-F1
#
_entry.id   AF-A0A485CY52-F1
#
_cell.length_a   1.000
_cell.length_b   1.000
_cell.length_c   1.000
_cell.angle_alpha   90.00
_cell.angle_beta   90.00
_cell.angle_gamma   90.00
#
_symmetry.space_group_name_H-M   'P 1'
#
loop_
_entity.id
_entity.type
_entity.pdbx_description
1 polymer ?
#
loop_
_entity_poly.entity_id
_entity_poly.type
_entity_poly.pdbx_seq_one_letter_code
_entity_poly.pdbx_strand_id
1 'polypeptide(L)'
;MNRTSIAIGPEVRNRWREQGGPGSGIWYDLGPHLLDQVVNLFGLPVSISVDLAQLRPGAQATDYFHAVLAYPQRRVVLHGTLLAAAETARYIVHGSRASYVKYGLDPQEERLKKWRAVAAGGLGIRYA
;
A
#
# COMPACT_ATOMS: atom_id res chain seq x y z
N MET A 1 -12.27 -8.40 -17.58
CA MET A 1 -11.73 -9.32 -16.55
C MET A 1 -10.24 -9.50 -16.81
N ASN A 2 -9.37 -8.84 -16.05
CA ASN A 2 -7.93 -9.09 -16.13
C ASN A 2 -7.33 -8.95 -14.72
N ARG A 3 -6.89 -10.08 -14.15
CA ARG A 3 -6.35 -10.17 -12.80
C ARG A 3 -4.84 -9.92 -12.83
N THR A 4 -4.42 -8.66 -12.88
CA THR A 4 -3.11 -8.22 -12.38
C THR A 4 -3.33 -7.04 -11.45
N SER A 5 -3.71 -7.37 -10.24
CA SER A 5 -3.50 -6.55 -9.06
C SER A 5 -3.11 -7.56 -8.00
N ILE A 6 -2.31 -7.17 -7.01
CA ILE A 6 -2.20 -7.98 -5.79
C ILE A 6 -3.64 -8.29 -5.40
N ALA A 7 -4.04 -9.56 -5.51
CA ALA A 7 -5.42 -9.94 -5.40
C ALA A 7 -5.79 -9.90 -3.92
N ILE A 8 -6.14 -8.71 -3.48
CA ILE A 8 -6.66 -8.38 -2.17
C ILE A 8 -8.14 -8.73 -2.23
N GLY A 9 -8.44 -9.97 -1.87
CA GLY A 9 -9.80 -10.46 -1.69
C GLY A 9 -10.12 -10.62 -0.21
N PRO A 10 -11.41 -10.67 0.17
CA PRO A 10 -11.81 -10.91 1.56
C PRO A 10 -11.36 -12.28 2.08
N GLU A 11 -11.12 -13.22 1.17
CA GLU A 11 -10.62 -14.56 1.49
C GLU A 11 -9.10 -14.52 1.76
N VAL A 12 -8.71 -15.04 2.92
CA VAL A 12 -7.30 -15.22 3.29
C VAL A 12 -6.75 -16.42 2.53
N ARG A 13 -5.64 -16.22 1.81
CA ARG A 13 -5.02 -17.29 1.02
C ARG A 13 -3.84 -17.89 1.75
N ASN A 14 -3.60 -19.18 1.54
CA ASN A 14 -2.39 -19.83 2.01
C ASN A 14 -1.18 -19.42 1.15
N ARG A 15 -0.65 -18.23 1.42
CA ARG A 15 0.54 -17.65 0.79
C ARG A 15 1.51 -17.23 1.87
N TRP A 16 2.80 -17.32 1.60
CA TRP A 16 3.84 -16.96 2.56
C TRP A 16 3.70 -15.50 3.08
N ARG A 17 3.21 -14.55 2.27
CA ARG A 17 2.94 -13.15 2.70
C ARG A 17 1.75 -12.98 3.62
N GLU A 18 0.85 -13.97 3.65
CA GLU A 18 -0.36 -13.97 4.49
C GLU A 18 -0.17 -14.80 5.77
N GLN A 19 0.99 -15.46 5.91
CA GLN A 19 1.38 -16.18 7.12
C GLN A 19 1.91 -15.19 8.17
N GLY A 20 1.59 -15.47 9.44
CA GLY A 20 2.08 -14.70 10.57
C GLY A 20 3.56 -14.93 10.85
N GLY A 21 4.16 -14.02 11.62
CA GLY A 21 5.55 -14.07 12.04
C GLY A 21 6.16 -12.67 12.23
N PRO A 22 7.37 -12.56 12.80
CA PRO A 22 8.07 -11.29 12.92
C PRO A 22 8.23 -10.61 11.56
N GLY A 23 7.86 -9.34 11.46
CA GLY A 23 7.96 -8.57 10.21
C GLY A 23 6.93 -8.93 9.13
N SER A 24 5.91 -9.73 9.46
CA SER A 24 4.83 -10.08 8.54
C SER A 24 3.70 -9.05 8.53
N GLY A 25 2.87 -9.09 7.48
CA GLY A 25 1.68 -8.26 7.36
C GLY A 25 1.90 -6.93 6.66
N ILE A 26 0.79 -6.30 6.28
CA ILE A 26 0.80 -5.15 5.37
C ILE A 26 1.43 -3.90 5.99
N TRP A 27 1.54 -3.82 7.32
CA TRP A 27 2.27 -2.73 7.97
C TRP A 27 3.76 -2.80 7.65
N TYR A 28 4.37 -3.97 7.68
CA TYR A 28 5.78 -4.13 7.35
C TYR A 28 6.04 -4.11 5.84
N ASP A 29 5.07 -4.53 5.02
CA ASP A 29 5.17 -4.51 3.55
C ASP A 29 4.93 -3.10 2.96
N LEU A 30 3.97 -2.33 3.50
CA LEU A 30 3.55 -1.04 2.92
C LEU A 30 3.85 0.18 3.81
N GLY A 31 3.86 0.01 5.13
CA GLY A 31 4.11 1.08 6.09
C GLY A 31 5.42 1.83 5.82
N PRO A 32 6.57 1.16 5.59
CA PRO A 32 7.83 1.83 5.26
C PRO A 32 7.73 2.75 4.04
N HIS A 33 7.05 2.33 2.98
CA HIS A 33 6.88 3.15 1.78
C HIS A 33 6.09 4.44 2.05
N LEU A 34 5.04 4.36 2.87
CA LEU A 34 4.24 5.52 3.24
C LEU A 34 4.98 6.43 4.24
N LEU A 35 5.65 5.85 5.22
CA LEU A 35 6.45 6.59 6.20
C LEU A 35 7.60 7.34 5.53
N ASP A 36 8.31 6.71 4.60
CA ASP A 36 9.39 7.34 3.83
C ASP A 36 8.88 8.58 3.07
N GLN A 37 7.75 8.45 2.36
CA GLN A 37 7.13 9.58 1.67
C GLN A 37 6.77 10.73 2.63
N VAL A 38 6.19 10.41 3.78
CA VAL A 38 5.78 11.42 4.77
C VAL A 38 6.98 12.10 5.41
N VAL A 39 8.01 11.36 5.77
CA VAL A 39 9.25 11.91 6.34
C VAL A 39 9.99 12.76 5.32
N ASN A 40 10.03 12.35 4.05
CA ASN A 40 10.62 13.13 2.97
C ASN A 40 9.91 14.48 2.79
N LEU A 41 8.57 14.49 2.84
CA LEU A 41 7.78 15.71 2.63
C LEU A 41 7.71 16.64 3.85
N PHE A 42 7.66 16.08 5.07
CA PHE A 42 7.32 16.85 6.27
C PHE A 42 8.33 16.73 7.41
N GLY A 43 9.39 15.93 7.24
CA GLY A 43 10.33 15.60 8.30
C GLY A 43 9.75 14.65 9.35
N LEU A 44 10.49 14.46 10.45
CA LEU A 44 10.06 13.59 11.54
C LEU A 44 8.83 14.18 12.27
N PRO A 45 7.82 13.36 12.58
CA PRO A 45 6.71 13.77 13.43
C PRO A 45 7.17 13.90 14.89
N VAL A 46 6.38 14.62 15.69
CA VAL A 46 6.54 14.67 17.16
C VAL A 46 6.20 13.31 17.77
N SER A 47 5.17 12.66 17.24
CA SER A 47 4.75 11.32 17.66
C SER A 47 4.01 10.60 16.56
N ILE A 48 3.94 9.28 16.69
CA ILE A 48 3.12 8.41 15.86
C ILE A 48 2.29 7.51 16.78
N SER A 49 1.01 7.38 16.48
CA SER A 49 0.12 6.37 17.06
C SER A 49 -0.34 5.45 15.95
N VAL A 50 -0.22 4.13 16.15
CA VAL A 50 -0.53 3.13 15.14
C VAL A 50 -1.52 2.13 15.72
N ASP A 51 -2.65 1.98 15.04
CA ASP A 51 -3.60 0.90 15.25
C ASP A 51 -3.35 -0.17 14.18
N LEU A 52 -3.15 -1.43 14.62
CA LEU A 52 -2.89 -2.59 13.79
C LEU A 52 -3.94 -3.65 14.09
N ALA A 53 -4.50 -4.26 13.05
CA ALA A 53 -5.52 -5.28 13.22
C ALA A 53 -5.45 -6.40 12.18
N GLN A 54 -6.13 -7.49 12.52
CA GLN A 54 -6.47 -8.61 11.66
C GLN A 54 -7.99 -8.60 11.50
N LEU A 55 -8.49 -8.07 10.39
CA LEU A 55 -9.93 -7.86 10.19
C LEU A 55 -10.56 -8.94 9.30
N ARG A 56 -9.81 -9.58 8.39
CA ARG A 56 -10.36 -10.70 7.60
C ARG A 56 -10.47 -11.95 8.48
N PRO A 57 -11.58 -12.70 8.41
CA PRO A 57 -11.70 -13.98 9.10
C PRO A 57 -10.54 -14.92 8.74
N GLY A 58 -9.86 -15.45 9.76
CA GLY A 58 -8.73 -16.37 9.57
C GLY A 58 -7.40 -15.70 9.20
N ALA A 59 -7.31 -14.36 9.20
CA ALA A 59 -6.06 -13.66 8.94
C ALA A 59 -4.96 -14.08 9.94
N GLN A 60 -3.78 -14.42 9.43
CA GLN A 60 -2.64 -14.84 10.25
C GLN A 60 -1.59 -13.73 10.40
N ALA A 61 -1.67 -12.68 9.57
CA ALA A 61 -0.81 -11.51 9.62
C ALA A 61 -1.65 -10.22 9.57
N THR A 62 -1.09 -9.11 10.05
CA THR A 62 -1.74 -7.79 10.03
C THR A 62 -2.22 -7.46 8.63
N ASP A 63 -3.52 -7.20 8.47
CA ASP A 63 -4.17 -6.86 7.19
C ASP A 63 -4.90 -5.51 7.23
N TYR A 64 -4.71 -4.78 8.32
CA TYR A 64 -5.18 -3.42 8.55
C TYR A 64 -4.14 -2.62 9.32
N PHE A 65 -3.96 -1.36 8.93
CA PHE A 65 -3.31 -0.36 9.77
C PHE A 65 -3.95 1.02 9.61
N HIS A 66 -3.94 1.77 10.70
CA HIS A 66 -4.25 3.19 10.73
C HIS A 66 -3.24 3.91 11.63
N ALA A 67 -2.32 4.64 11.00
CA ALA A 67 -1.29 5.40 11.69
C ALA A 67 -1.57 6.91 11.60
N VAL A 68 -1.53 7.59 12.75
CA VAL A 68 -1.64 9.03 12.85
C VAL A 68 -0.31 9.61 13.29
N LEU A 69 0.30 10.41 12.41
CA LEU A 69 1.54 11.13 12.66
C LEU A 69 1.19 12.57 13.08
N ALA A 70 1.64 12.95 14.27
CA ALA A 70 1.39 14.25 14.84
C ALA A 70 2.56 15.21 14.59
N TYR A 71 2.23 16.38 14.07
CA TYR A 71 3.12 17.53 13.95
C TYR A 71 2.49 18.72 14.70
N PRO A 72 3.23 19.80 15.03
CA PRO A 72 2.67 20.92 15.78
C PRO A 72 1.42 21.54 15.16
N GLN A 73 1.36 21.65 13.82
CA GLN A 73 0.30 22.35 13.09
C GLN A 73 -0.41 21.50 12.03
N ARG A 74 -0.14 20.18 11.97
CA ARG A 74 -0.76 19.29 10.98
C ARG A 74 -0.87 17.86 11.49
N ARG A 75 -1.67 17.07 10.80
CA ARG A 75 -1.82 15.63 11.00
C ARG A 75 -1.61 14.95 9.65
N VAL A 76 -0.92 13.82 9.68
CA VAL A 76 -0.78 12.96 8.52
C VAL A 76 -1.31 11.59 8.91
N VAL A 77 -2.23 11.06 8.10
CA VAL A 77 -2.83 9.75 8.32
C VAL A 77 -2.34 8.81 7.25
N LEU A 78 -1.77 7.68 7.67
CA LEU A 78 -1.43 6.57 6.81
C LEU A 78 -2.40 5.44 7.08
N HIS A 79 -3.05 4.94 6.03
CA HIS A 79 -4.07 3.92 6.17
C HIS A 79 -3.90 2.85 5.11
N GLY A 80 -4.11 1.60 5.51
CA GLY A 80 -4.14 0.45 4.61
C GLY A 80 -5.06 -0.62 5.14
N THR A 81 -5.82 -1.25 4.26
CA THR A 81 -6.71 -2.35 4.61
C THR A 81 -6.85 -3.31 3.42
N LEU A 82 -6.96 -4.60 3.72
CA LEU A 82 -7.28 -5.63 2.75
C LEU A 82 -8.81 -5.87 2.60
N LEU A 83 -9.65 -5.07 3.25
CA LEU A 83 -11.12 -5.17 3.22
C LEU A 83 -11.83 -4.02 2.51
N ALA A 84 -11.11 -3.19 1.75
CA ALA A 84 -11.74 -2.14 0.93
C ALA A 84 -12.23 -2.72 -0.41
N ALA A 85 -13.56 -2.83 -0.57
CA ALA A 85 -14.16 -3.25 -1.84
C ALA A 85 -14.24 -2.12 -2.87
N ALA A 86 -14.52 -0.90 -2.42
CA ALA A 86 -14.54 0.29 -3.25
C ALA A 86 -13.14 0.92 -3.35
N GLU A 87 -12.81 1.49 -4.51
CA GLU A 87 -11.60 2.29 -4.64
C GLU A 87 -11.67 3.51 -3.72
N THR A 88 -10.59 3.73 -2.96
CA THR A 88 -10.43 4.90 -2.10
C THR A 88 -9.41 5.87 -2.70
N ALA A 89 -9.48 7.14 -2.29
CA ALA A 89 -8.47 8.10 -2.70
C ALA A 89 -7.11 7.68 -2.15
N ARG A 90 -6.08 7.73 -2.99
CA ARG A 90 -4.70 7.44 -2.61
C ARG A 90 -4.10 8.57 -1.79
N TYR A 91 -4.38 9.81 -2.18
CA TYR A 91 -3.99 11.01 -1.44
C TYR A 91 -5.19 11.93 -1.27
N ILE A 92 -5.34 12.42 -0.05
CA ILE A 92 -6.24 13.51 0.30
C ILE A 92 -5.40 14.50 1.09
N VAL A 93 -5.22 15.72 0.56
CA VAL A 93 -4.44 16.77 1.19
C VAL A 93 -5.30 18.01 1.30
N HIS A 94 -5.48 18.51 2.52
CA HIS A 94 -6.22 19.72 2.82
C HIS A 94 -5.27 20.79 3.32
N GLY A 95 -5.33 21.98 2.72
CA GLY A 95 -4.64 23.18 3.18
C GLY A 95 -5.63 24.32 3.41
N SER A 96 -5.14 25.45 3.92
CA SER A 96 -5.97 26.62 4.25
C SER A 96 -6.69 27.26 3.06
N ARG A 97 -6.24 27.01 1.83
CA ARG A 97 -6.78 27.64 0.61
C ARG A 97 -7.37 26.66 -0.40
N ALA A 98 -7.01 25.38 -0.32
CA ALA A 98 -7.37 24.40 -1.32
C ALA A 98 -7.23 22.98 -0.79
N SER A 99 -7.82 22.03 -1.54
CA SER A 99 -7.67 20.60 -1.32
C SER A 99 -7.18 19.91 -2.60
N TYR A 100 -6.42 18.85 -2.43
CA TYR A 100 -5.97 17.98 -3.52
C TYR A 100 -6.40 16.54 -3.23
N VAL A 101 -7.04 15.90 -4.21
CA VAL A 101 -7.47 14.50 -4.12
C VAL A 101 -6.96 13.75 -5.34
N LYS A 102 -6.29 12.62 -5.12
CA LYS A 102 -5.77 11.75 -6.18
C LYS A 102 -6.24 10.32 -5.99
N TYR A 103 -6.83 9.75 -7.04
CA TYR A 103 -7.20 8.34 -7.14
C TYR A 103 -6.20 7.54 -7.97
N GLY A 104 -6.28 6.21 -7.91
CA GLY A 104 -5.42 5.31 -8.68
C GLY A 104 -3.98 5.18 -8.19
N LEU A 105 -3.33 4.11 -8.66
CA LEU A 105 -1.94 3.78 -8.37
C LEU A 105 -0.99 4.30 -9.46
N ASP A 106 0.31 4.27 -9.16
CA ASP A 106 1.35 4.47 -10.16
C ASP A 106 1.27 3.35 -11.23
N PRO A 107 1.26 3.68 -12.54
CA PRO A 107 1.05 2.69 -13.58
C PRO A 107 2.30 1.85 -13.91
N GLN A 108 3.48 2.16 -13.34
CA GLN A 108 4.74 1.53 -13.68
C GLN A 108 4.72 0.03 -13.40
N GLU A 109 4.20 -0.41 -12.26
CA GLU A 109 4.14 -1.84 -11.92
C GLU A 109 3.33 -2.62 -12.95
N GLU A 110 2.15 -2.10 -13.33
CA GLU A 110 1.31 -2.72 -14.35
C GLU A 110 1.94 -2.70 -15.74
N ARG A 111 2.64 -1.62 -16.10
CA ARG A 111 3.42 -1.54 -17.35
C ARG A 111 4.54 -2.58 -17.36
N LEU A 112 5.26 -2.77 -16.25
CA LEU A 112 6.34 -3.75 -16.12
C LEU A 112 5.82 -5.19 -16.20
N LYS A 113 4.66 -5.50 -15.60
CA LYS A 113 4.03 -6.82 -15.72
C LYS A 113 3.66 -7.13 -17.18
N LYS A 114 3.05 -6.15 -17.87
CA LYS A 114 2.70 -6.29 -19.30
C LYS A 114 3.94 -6.48 -20.16
N TRP A 115 4.99 -5.70 -19.92
CA TRP A 115 6.27 -5.85 -20.62
C TRP A 115 6.85 -7.26 -20.46
N ARG A 116 6.93 -7.78 -19.23
CA ARG A 116 7.44 -9.14 -18.97
C ARG A 116 6.61 -10.22 -19.66
N ALA A 117 5.28 -10.08 -19.68
CA ALA A 117 4.41 -11.01 -20.38
C ALA A 117 4.65 -11.02 -21.90
N VAL A 118 4.89 -9.83 -22.49
CA VAL A 118 5.27 -9.71 -23.91
C VAL A 118 6.65 -10.34 -24.17
N ALA A 119 7.64 -10.08 -23.31
CA ALA A 119 8.98 -10.62 -23.46
C ALA A 119 9.03 -12.17 -23.34
N ALA A 120 8.18 -12.76 -22.51
CA ALA A 120 8.08 -14.22 -22.36
C ALA A 120 7.36 -14.92 -23.54
N GLY A 121 6.63 -14.18 -24.38
CA GLY A 121 5.81 -14.69 -25.48
C GLY A 121 6.48 -14.74 -26.86
N GLY A 122 7.76 -14.35 -26.98
CA GLY A 122 8.51 -14.48 -28.24
C GLY A 122 8.94 -13.15 -28.85
N LEU A 123 10.16 -12.76 -28.54
CA LEU A 123 11.17 -12.28 -29.49
C LEU A 123 12.49 -12.28 -28.74
N GLY A 124 13.37 -13.21 -29.12
CA GLY A 124 14.69 -13.36 -28.52
C GLY A 124 15.49 -12.08 -28.73
N ILE A 125 15.72 -11.35 -27.64
CA ILE A 125 16.71 -10.28 -27.63
C ILE A 125 17.99 -10.93 -27.09
N ARG A 126 18.87 -11.32 -28.03
CA ARG A 126 20.26 -11.65 -27.71
C ARG A 126 20.95 -10.36 -27.27
N TYR A 127 21.50 -10.35 -26.06
CA TYR A 127 22.50 -9.36 -25.70
C TYR A 127 23.78 -9.69 -26.47
N ALA A 128 24.31 -8.68 -27.17
CA ALA A 128 25.63 -8.72 -27.78
C ALA A 128 26.73 -8.78 -26.70
#